data_AF-A0A7L6AZ80-F1
#
_entry.id   AF-A0A7L6AZ80-F1
#
_cell.length_a   1.000
_cell.length_b   1.000
_cell.length_c   1.000
_cell.angle_alpha   90.00
_cell.angle_beta   90.00
_cell.angle_gamma   90.00
#
_symmetry.space_group_name_H-M   'P 1'
#
loop_
_entity.id
_entity.type
_entity.pdbx_description
1 polymer ?
#
loop_
_entity_poly.entity_id
_entity_poly.type
_entity_poly.pdbx_seq_one_letter_code
_entity_poly.pdbx_strand_id
1 'polypeptide(L)'
;MPRRPLLLIAATVCAALHAAGVLVAHPVWRGAEVLSLALLLAYALAGGLPWPRWPVPAALAVLLVDAIRTMPAAPGGEGSGWRFLDGTEPIDVTAGVEASLSAGGAMLVATVLLLVGFRGRARRRPAVLAALAALPVVGYAVVRVVDIRRDLVAEDRPYPSGPDLTDVTSAMVLAVLPALALAVAALALAALLAGRGRRLAAAGAAALALVALRLIDAGIEAVPLSWSVGDGTALFAWYAITPTTAMPQPVPALTVAVELTAYLLLFAGLTGADRAEPAVPAPVAG
;
A
#
# COMPACT_ATOMS: atom_id res chain seq x y z
N MET A 1 -8.62 -12.41 -32.18
CA MET A 1 -7.87 -12.76 -30.94
C MET A 1 -8.53 -12.08 -29.75
N PRO A 2 -8.72 -12.77 -28.61
CA PRO A 2 -9.22 -12.12 -27.41
C PRO A 2 -8.17 -11.09 -26.94
N ARG A 3 -8.49 -9.79 -27.02
CA ARG A 3 -7.59 -8.68 -26.65
C ARG A 3 -7.31 -8.60 -25.14
N ARG A 4 -8.16 -9.24 -24.34
CA ARG A 4 -8.16 -9.20 -22.88
C ARG A 4 -6.89 -9.79 -22.21
N PRO A 5 -6.42 -11.00 -22.52
CA PRO A 5 -5.15 -11.50 -21.99
C PRO A 5 -3.95 -10.61 -22.37
N LEU A 6 -3.97 -9.98 -23.55
CA LEU A 6 -2.90 -9.06 -23.97
C LEU A 6 -2.84 -7.81 -23.09
N LEU A 7 -4.00 -7.25 -22.71
CA LEU A 7 -4.06 -6.10 -21.78
C LEU A 7 -3.46 -6.45 -20.41
N LEU A 8 -3.76 -7.64 -19.87
CA LEU A 8 -3.21 -8.08 -18.59
C LEU A 8 -1.70 -8.33 -18.68
N ILE A 9 -1.22 -9.00 -19.73
CA ILE A 9 0.22 -9.21 -19.96
C ILE A 9 0.94 -7.87 -20.07
N ALA A 10 0.39 -6.93 -20.85
CA ALA A 10 0.97 -5.60 -21.00
C ALA A 10 1.00 -4.84 -19.65
N ALA A 11 -0.06 -4.93 -18.83
CA ALA A 11 -0.07 -4.34 -17.49
C ALA A 11 1.03 -4.94 -16.61
N THR A 12 1.17 -6.27 -16.59
CA THR A 12 2.23 -6.96 -15.84
C THR A 12 3.63 -6.54 -16.30
N VAL A 13 3.86 -6.42 -17.60
CA VAL A 13 5.15 -5.95 -18.15
C VAL A 13 5.43 -4.51 -17.71
N CYS A 14 4.43 -3.63 -17.78
CA CYS A 14 4.57 -2.25 -17.33
C CYS A 14 4.90 -2.17 -15.82
N ALA A 15 4.24 -2.99 -15.00
CA ALA A 15 4.54 -3.08 -13.58
C ALA A 15 5.98 -3.54 -13.31
N ALA A 16 6.45 -4.57 -14.02
CA ALA A 16 7.82 -5.07 -13.89
C ALA A 16 8.86 -4.02 -14.32
N LEU A 17 8.60 -3.29 -15.41
CA LEU A 17 9.46 -2.21 -15.88
C LEU A 17 9.51 -1.05 -14.88
N HIS A 18 8.39 -0.73 -14.23
CA HIS A 18 8.35 0.30 -13.19
C HIS A 18 9.18 -0.13 -11.97
N ALA A 19 8.96 -1.34 -11.43
CA ALA A 19 9.74 -1.86 -10.31
C ALA A 19 11.24 -1.96 -10.62
N ALA A 20 11.60 -2.40 -11.84
CA ALA A 20 12.98 -2.41 -12.31
C ALA A 20 13.57 -0.99 -12.39
N GLY A 21 12.81 -0.01 -12.87
CA GLY A 21 13.23 1.39 -12.90
C GLY A 21 13.48 1.98 -11.51
N VAL A 22 12.65 1.63 -10.54
CA VAL A 22 12.86 1.99 -9.13
C VAL A 22 14.13 1.33 -8.60
N LEU A 23 14.36 0.06 -8.90
CA LEU A 23 15.55 -0.68 -8.44
C LEU A 23 16.86 -0.01 -8.87
N VAL A 24 16.91 0.52 -10.09
CA VAL A 24 18.10 1.21 -10.62
C VAL A 24 18.08 2.72 -10.39
N ALA A 25 17.11 3.25 -9.64
CA ALA A 25 16.87 4.68 -9.47
C ALA A 25 16.77 5.47 -10.80
N HIS A 26 16.43 4.78 -11.89
CA HIS A 26 16.36 5.31 -13.24
C HIS A 26 15.06 4.80 -13.88
N PRO A 27 14.03 5.65 -14.00
CA PRO A 27 12.76 5.20 -14.56
C PRO A 27 12.98 4.77 -16.01
N VAL A 28 12.88 3.46 -16.28
CA VAL A 28 12.90 2.91 -17.65
C VAL A 28 11.83 3.60 -18.49
N TRP A 29 10.68 3.83 -17.86
CA TRP A 29 9.61 4.65 -18.40
C TRP A 29 8.78 5.28 -17.28
N ARG A 30 8.67 6.62 -17.26
CA ARG A 30 7.98 7.37 -16.20
C ARG A 30 6.49 7.02 -16.09
N GLY A 31 5.85 6.71 -17.21
CA GLY A 31 4.44 6.35 -17.27
C GLY A 31 4.15 4.87 -17.05
N ALA A 32 5.13 4.05 -16.66
CA ALA A 32 4.95 2.60 -16.57
C ALA A 32 3.87 2.19 -15.54
N GLU A 33 3.86 2.82 -14.37
CA GLU A 33 2.81 2.59 -13.36
C GLU A 33 1.44 3.05 -13.87
N VAL A 34 1.36 4.30 -14.35
CA VAL A 34 0.14 4.89 -14.92
C VAL A 34 -0.43 4.01 -16.02
N LEU A 35 0.41 3.53 -16.95
CA LEU A 35 -0.03 2.66 -18.02
C LEU A 35 -0.46 1.29 -17.48
N SER A 36 0.24 0.71 -16.50
CA SER A 36 -0.15 -0.55 -15.87
C SER A 36 -1.58 -0.46 -15.31
N LEU A 37 -1.88 0.61 -14.56
CA LEU A 37 -3.20 0.85 -13.98
C LEU A 37 -4.26 1.13 -15.06
N ALA A 38 -3.92 1.91 -16.09
CA ALA A 38 -4.83 2.19 -17.21
C ALA A 38 -5.15 0.92 -18.02
N LEU A 39 -4.18 0.04 -18.23
CA LEU A 39 -4.36 -1.26 -18.88
C LEU A 39 -5.19 -2.20 -18.03
N LEU A 40 -5.02 -2.20 -16.69
CA LEU A 40 -5.89 -2.93 -15.76
C LEU A 40 -7.33 -2.42 -15.79
N LEU A 41 -7.54 -1.11 -15.89
CA LEU A 41 -8.86 -0.52 -16.06
C LEU A 41 -9.50 -0.95 -17.39
N ALA A 42 -8.76 -0.84 -18.49
CA ALA A 42 -9.20 -1.31 -19.80
C ALA A 42 -9.52 -2.82 -19.79
N TYR A 43 -8.70 -3.62 -19.12
CA TYR A 43 -8.91 -5.05 -18.94
C TYR A 43 -10.19 -5.36 -18.16
N ALA A 44 -10.47 -4.60 -17.09
CA ALA A 44 -11.66 -4.75 -16.29
C ALA A 44 -12.93 -4.38 -17.07
N LEU A 45 -12.90 -3.26 -17.80
CA LEU A 45 -14.00 -2.80 -18.64
C LEU A 45 -14.30 -3.77 -19.80
N ALA A 46 -13.26 -4.28 -20.47
CA ALA A 46 -13.39 -5.26 -21.55
C ALA A 46 -13.84 -6.64 -21.06
N GLY A 47 -13.73 -6.91 -19.76
CA GLY A 47 -13.93 -8.21 -19.18
C GLY A 47 -15.34 -8.56 -18.74
N GLY A 48 -16.24 -7.58 -18.71
CA GLY A 48 -17.48 -7.68 -17.94
C GLY A 48 -17.16 -7.54 -16.45
N LEU A 49 -17.76 -6.54 -15.81
CA LEU A 49 -17.53 -6.27 -14.40
C LEU A 49 -18.47 -7.15 -13.56
N PRO A 50 -17.96 -7.83 -12.51
CA PRO A 50 -18.83 -8.57 -11.60
C PRO A 50 -19.85 -7.62 -10.98
N TRP A 51 -21.05 -8.08 -10.65
CA TRP A 51 -21.96 -7.26 -9.86
C TRP A 51 -21.45 -7.16 -8.40
N PRO A 52 -21.46 -5.96 -7.79
CA PRO A 52 -21.79 -4.65 -8.39
C PRO A 52 -20.68 -4.13 -9.30
N ARG A 53 -21.06 -3.46 -10.40
CA ARG A 53 -20.15 -3.12 -11.52
C ARG A 53 -19.25 -1.90 -11.25
N TRP A 54 -19.60 -1.05 -10.30
CA TRP A 54 -18.89 0.21 -10.05
C TRP A 54 -17.59 0.14 -9.20
N PRO A 55 -17.40 -0.80 -8.23
CA PRO A 55 -16.28 -0.70 -7.27
C PRO A 55 -14.92 -0.86 -7.91
N VAL A 56 -14.80 -1.79 -8.87
CA VAL A 56 -13.54 -2.06 -9.58
C VAL A 56 -13.09 -0.83 -10.41
N PRO A 57 -13.91 -0.27 -11.32
CA PRO A 57 -13.49 0.91 -12.07
C PRO A 57 -13.30 2.14 -11.18
N ALA A 58 -14.09 2.31 -10.12
CA ALA A 58 -13.90 3.42 -9.18
C ALA A 58 -12.57 3.33 -8.42
N ALA A 59 -12.23 2.13 -7.90
CA ALA A 59 -10.96 1.91 -7.22
C ALA A 59 -9.76 2.11 -8.16
N LEU A 60 -9.82 1.58 -9.38
CA LEU A 60 -8.76 1.77 -10.38
C LEU A 60 -8.62 3.24 -10.82
N ALA A 61 -9.72 3.98 -10.91
CA ALA A 61 -9.68 5.41 -11.23
C ALA A 61 -8.99 6.22 -10.12
N VAL A 62 -9.27 5.90 -8.84
CA VAL A 62 -8.58 6.54 -7.70
C VAL A 62 -7.08 6.28 -7.76
N LEU A 63 -6.66 5.02 -7.94
CA LEU A 63 -5.24 4.66 -8.06
C LEU A 63 -4.57 5.31 -9.28
N LEU A 64 -5.27 5.39 -10.41
CA LEU A 64 -4.74 6.00 -11.63
C LEU A 64 -4.55 7.52 -11.45
N VAL A 65 -5.52 8.21 -10.85
CA VAL A 65 -5.40 9.64 -10.55
C VAL A 65 -4.25 9.92 -9.61
N ASP A 66 -4.07 9.05 -8.61
CA ASP A 66 -2.95 9.15 -7.68
C ASP A 66 -1.60 8.96 -8.39
N ALA A 67 -1.44 7.88 -9.16
CA ALA A 67 -0.23 7.61 -9.94
C ALA A 67 0.11 8.73 -10.94
N ILE A 68 -0.89 9.42 -11.48
CA ILE A 68 -0.67 10.60 -12.34
C ILE A 68 -0.14 11.78 -11.52
N ARG A 69 -0.67 12.01 -10.31
CA ARG A 69 -0.26 13.11 -9.43
C ARG A 69 1.12 12.88 -8.84
N THR A 70 1.49 11.65 -8.54
CA THR A 70 2.77 11.27 -7.94
C THR A 70 3.84 10.94 -8.97
N MET A 71 3.52 11.02 -10.28
CA MET A 71 4.47 10.76 -11.34
C MET A 71 5.69 11.70 -11.23
N PRO A 72 6.93 11.17 -11.21
CA PRO A 72 8.11 11.99 -11.06
C PRO A 72 8.21 13.06 -12.15
N ALA A 73 8.56 14.29 -11.74
CA ALA A 73 8.87 15.38 -12.65
C ALA A 73 10.01 14.99 -13.62
N ALA A 74 10.13 15.70 -14.74
CA ALA A 74 11.22 15.44 -15.67
C ALA A 74 12.59 15.66 -15.00
N PRO A 75 13.59 14.79 -15.25
CA PRO A 75 14.94 14.96 -14.77
C PRO A 75 15.46 16.29 -15.28
N GLY A 76 15.98 17.11 -14.36
CA GLY A 76 16.34 18.51 -14.60
C GLY A 76 15.40 19.54 -13.95
N GLY A 77 14.28 19.11 -13.36
CA GLY A 77 13.47 19.94 -12.46
C GLY A 77 14.15 20.10 -11.10
N GLU A 78 14.25 21.34 -10.65
CA GLU A 78 15.07 21.80 -9.52
C GLU A 78 14.85 21.07 -8.18
N GLY A 79 15.95 20.94 -7.42
CA GLY A 79 15.95 21.11 -5.97
C GLY A 79 15.68 19.88 -5.09
N SER A 80 16.62 18.93 -5.03
CA SER A 80 16.78 18.09 -3.82
C SER A 80 17.34 18.97 -2.68
N GLY A 81 16.51 19.84 -2.13
CA GLY A 81 16.88 20.69 -1.00
C GLY A 81 17.02 19.84 0.25
N TRP A 82 18.23 19.77 0.81
CA TRP A 82 18.43 19.26 2.16
C TRP A 82 17.62 20.13 3.13
N ARG A 83 16.61 19.54 3.78
CA ARG A 83 16.00 20.16 4.96
C ARG A 83 16.87 19.82 6.16
N PHE A 84 17.54 20.83 6.69
CA PHE A 84 18.12 20.74 8.02
C PHE A 84 16.98 20.83 9.03
N LEU A 85 16.85 19.79 9.85
CA LEU A 85 15.90 19.79 10.96
C LEU A 85 16.47 20.73 12.03
N ASP A 86 15.86 21.89 12.23
CA ASP A 86 16.22 22.76 13.35
C ASP A 86 15.48 22.23 14.58
N GLY A 87 16.22 21.73 15.57
CA GLY A 87 15.67 21.03 16.76
C GLY A 87 14.85 21.92 17.71
N THR A 88 14.53 23.14 17.29
CA THR A 88 13.74 24.14 18.01
C THR A 88 12.35 24.36 17.41
N GLU A 89 12.03 23.76 16.26
CA GLU A 89 10.69 23.85 15.69
C GLU A 89 9.70 22.99 16.49
N PRO A 90 8.48 23.51 16.79
CA PRO A 90 7.46 22.72 17.44
C PRO A 90 7.10 21.51 16.59
N ILE A 91 6.89 20.35 17.22
CA ILE A 91 6.51 19.13 16.52
C ILE A 91 5.19 19.35 15.79
N ASP A 92 5.24 19.24 14.47
CA ASP A 92 4.03 19.15 13.66
C ASP A 92 3.40 17.76 13.83
N VAL A 93 2.43 17.69 14.74
CA VAL A 93 1.67 16.48 15.07
C VAL A 93 0.89 15.95 13.85
N THR A 94 0.61 16.81 12.86
CA THR A 94 -0.12 16.44 11.64
C THR A 94 0.78 15.95 10.51
N ALA A 95 2.06 16.30 10.50
CA ALA A 95 3.00 15.93 9.43
C ALA A 95 3.06 14.41 9.18
N GLY A 96 3.07 13.59 10.23
CA GLY A 96 3.07 12.13 10.09
C GLY A 96 1.77 11.57 9.49
N VAL A 97 0.63 12.19 9.80
CA VAL A 97 -0.67 11.84 9.20
C VAL A 97 -0.70 12.21 7.72
N GLU A 98 -0.25 13.42 7.40
CA GLU A 98 -0.19 13.91 6.02
C GLU A 98 0.76 13.07 5.17
N ALA A 99 1.94 12.71 5.70
CA ALA A 99 2.87 11.82 5.02
C ALA A 99 2.25 10.44 4.79
N SER A 100 1.65 9.82 5.81
CA SER A 100 1.00 8.51 5.71
C SER A 100 -0.19 8.51 4.74
N LEU A 101 -1.00 9.58 4.72
CA LEU A 101 -2.08 9.77 3.76
C LEU A 101 -1.58 10.07 2.35
N SER A 102 -0.50 10.82 2.19
CA SER A 102 0.11 11.05 0.88
C SER A 102 0.70 9.77 0.28
N ALA A 103 1.24 8.88 1.12
CA ALA A 103 1.85 7.62 0.70
C ALA A 103 0.81 6.50 0.49
N GLY A 104 -0.28 6.49 1.26
CA GLY A 104 -1.23 5.37 1.30
C GLY A 104 -2.71 5.74 1.10
N GLY A 105 -3.05 7.01 0.93
CA GLY A 105 -4.43 7.48 0.89
C GLY A 105 -5.23 6.91 -0.27
N ALA A 106 -4.65 6.87 -1.47
CA ALA A 106 -5.31 6.30 -2.64
C ALA A 106 -5.55 4.80 -2.49
N MET A 107 -4.57 4.05 -1.97
CA MET A 107 -4.71 2.64 -1.59
C MET A 107 -5.85 2.42 -0.61
N LEU A 108 -5.92 3.24 0.45
CA LEU A 108 -6.95 3.16 1.47
C LEU A 108 -8.34 3.39 0.86
N VAL A 109 -8.51 4.48 0.10
CA VAL A 109 -9.77 4.80 -0.55
C VAL A 109 -10.18 3.69 -1.53
N ALA A 110 -9.27 3.23 -2.39
CA ALA A 110 -9.53 2.14 -3.32
C ALA A 110 -9.98 0.85 -2.60
N THR A 111 -9.28 0.47 -1.52
CA THR A 111 -9.61 -0.70 -0.71
C THR A 111 -10.97 -0.57 -0.03
N VAL A 112 -11.28 0.62 0.51
CA VAL A 112 -12.59 0.91 1.13
C VAL A 112 -13.71 0.87 0.09
N LEU A 113 -13.52 1.43 -1.11
CA LEU A 113 -14.51 1.36 -2.19
C LEU A 113 -14.82 -0.09 -2.57
N LEU A 114 -13.78 -0.93 -2.70
CA LEU A 114 -13.94 -2.36 -2.94
C LEU A 114 -14.67 -3.05 -1.77
N LEU A 115 -14.28 -2.77 -0.53
CA LEU A 115 -14.90 -3.36 0.65
C LEU A 115 -16.39 -2.99 0.74
N VAL A 116 -16.75 -1.72 0.52
CA VAL A 116 -18.12 -1.22 0.51
C VAL A 116 -18.90 -1.85 -0.63
N GLY A 117 -18.34 -1.84 -1.83
CA GLY A 117 -18.94 -2.42 -3.03
C GLY A 117 -19.26 -3.90 -2.86
N PHE A 118 -18.35 -4.66 -2.26
CA PHE A 118 -18.52 -6.08 -2.05
C PHE A 118 -19.10 -6.42 -0.67
N ARG A 119 -19.51 -5.48 0.18
CA ARG A 119 -19.85 -5.75 1.59
C ARG A 119 -20.93 -6.82 1.79
N GLY A 120 -21.99 -6.82 0.96
CA GLY A 120 -23.10 -7.79 1.03
C GLY A 120 -23.65 -8.04 2.45
N ARG A 121 -24.40 -9.15 2.64
CA ARG A 121 -24.67 -9.67 4.00
C ARG A 121 -23.39 -10.36 4.51
N ALA A 122 -22.53 -9.60 5.17
CA ALA A 122 -21.32 -10.14 5.78
C ALA A 122 -21.70 -11.26 6.77
N ARG A 123 -21.25 -12.50 6.49
CA ARG A 123 -21.40 -13.61 7.43
C ARG A 123 -20.43 -13.40 8.60
N ARG A 124 -20.76 -13.92 9.80
CA ARG A 124 -19.91 -13.78 11.00
C ARG A 124 -18.49 -14.36 10.81
N ARG A 125 -18.35 -15.46 10.06
CA ARG A 125 -17.07 -16.17 9.87
C ARG A 125 -15.94 -15.32 9.25
N PRO A 126 -16.10 -14.67 8.08
CA PRO A 126 -15.04 -13.83 7.50
C PRO A 126 -14.66 -12.64 8.40
N ALA A 127 -15.60 -12.09 9.17
CA ALA A 127 -15.29 -11.01 10.11
C ALA A 127 -14.38 -11.49 11.26
N VAL A 128 -14.61 -12.68 11.81
CA VAL A 128 -13.75 -13.28 12.83
C VAL A 128 -12.34 -13.56 12.29
N LEU A 129 -12.24 -14.11 11.07
CA LEU A 129 -10.93 -14.34 10.45
C LEU A 129 -10.17 -13.04 10.17
N ALA A 130 -10.85 -12.00 9.70
CA ALA A 130 -10.26 -10.68 9.51
C ALA A 130 -9.78 -10.08 10.85
N ALA A 131 -10.58 -10.19 11.91
CA ALA A 131 -10.21 -9.72 13.24
C ALA A 131 -8.97 -10.45 13.77
N LEU A 132 -8.93 -11.78 13.63
CA LEU A 132 -7.76 -12.58 14.04
C LEU A 132 -6.51 -12.23 13.22
N ALA A 133 -6.66 -12.01 11.92
CA ALA A 133 -5.55 -11.62 11.05
C ALA A 133 -5.06 -10.18 11.31
N ALA A 134 -5.94 -9.31 11.83
CA ALA A 134 -5.58 -7.92 12.17
C ALA A 134 -4.80 -7.83 13.48
N LEU A 135 -4.96 -8.79 14.41
CA LEU A 135 -4.22 -8.83 15.68
C LEU A 135 -2.71 -8.66 15.54
N PRO A 136 -1.98 -9.41 14.68
CA PRO A 136 -0.54 -9.22 14.52
C PRO A 136 -0.18 -7.83 13.97
N VAL A 137 -1.01 -7.23 13.12
CA VAL A 137 -0.75 -5.90 12.56
C VAL A 137 -0.93 -4.81 13.62
N VAL A 138 -2.02 -4.89 14.39
CA VAL A 138 -2.25 -3.99 15.53
C VAL A 138 -1.15 -4.18 16.57
N GLY A 139 -0.77 -5.43 16.86
CA GLY A 139 0.34 -5.74 17.76
C GLY A 139 1.66 -5.14 17.29
N TYR A 140 1.97 -5.23 15.99
CA TYR A 140 3.16 -4.62 15.40
C TYR A 140 3.17 -3.09 15.60
N ALA A 141 2.08 -2.42 15.24
CA ALA A 141 1.93 -0.97 15.43
C ALA A 141 2.15 -0.55 16.90
N VAL A 142 1.53 -1.27 17.83
CA VAL A 142 1.68 -1.01 19.28
C VAL A 142 3.13 -1.22 19.73
N VAL A 143 3.77 -2.32 19.32
CA VAL A 143 5.16 -2.60 19.69
C VAL A 143 6.08 -1.51 19.18
N ARG A 144 5.93 -1.06 17.92
CA ARG A 144 6.76 0.02 17.35
C ARG A 144 6.61 1.32 18.12
N VAL A 145 5.38 1.77 18.40
CA VAL A 145 5.14 3.00 19.16
C VAL A 145 5.70 2.89 20.59
N VAL A 146 5.54 1.74 21.25
CA VAL A 146 6.04 1.52 22.62
C VAL A 146 7.56 1.48 22.67
N ASP A 147 8.21 0.84 21.70
CA ASP A 147 9.66 0.72 21.64
C ASP A 147 10.31 2.09 21.44
N ILE A 148 9.83 2.86 20.46
CA ILE A 148 10.31 4.22 20.20
C ILE A 148 10.07 5.12 21.41
N ARG A 149 8.90 5.01 22.06
CA ARG A 149 8.63 5.74 23.31
C ARG A 149 9.64 5.38 24.41
N ARG A 150 10.04 4.11 24.54
CA ARG A 150 11.03 3.69 25.55
C ARG A 150 12.40 4.25 25.23
N ASP A 151 12.81 4.24 23.95
CA ASP A 151 14.06 4.83 23.50
C ASP A 151 14.09 6.34 23.80
N LEU A 152 13.00 7.06 23.51
CA LEU A 152 12.88 8.49 23.83
C LEU A 152 12.99 8.76 25.33
N VAL A 153 12.33 7.96 26.18
CA VAL A 153 12.42 8.09 27.65
C VAL A 153 13.83 7.80 28.16
N ALA A 154 14.54 6.86 27.54
CA ALA A 154 15.93 6.55 27.90
C ALA A 154 16.92 7.64 27.44
N GLU A 155 16.60 8.34 26.35
CA GLU A 155 17.40 9.42 25.78
C GLU A 155 17.12 10.79 26.42
N ASP A 156 16.03 10.92 27.19
CA ASP A 156 15.60 12.13 27.91
C ASP A 156 16.64 12.57 28.97
N ARG A 157 17.75 13.14 28.49
CA ARG A 157 18.65 13.98 29.25
C ARG A 157 17.91 15.29 29.50
N PRO A 158 18.09 15.93 30.68
CA PRO A 158 17.35 17.13 31.06
C PRO A 158 17.77 18.33 30.18
N TYR A 159 17.25 18.39 28.95
CA TYR A 159 17.29 19.55 28.09
C TYR A 159 16.00 20.33 28.32
N PRO A 160 16.07 21.55 28.87
CA PRO A 160 14.90 22.35 29.23
C PRO A 160 14.07 22.84 28.01
N SER A 161 14.43 22.44 26.79
CA SER A 161 13.85 22.90 25.54
C SER A 161 13.50 21.78 24.55
N GLY A 162 13.45 20.52 25.00
CA GLY A 162 13.02 19.39 24.17
C GLY A 162 11.50 19.34 24.00
N PRO A 163 10.99 18.75 22.91
CA PRO A 163 9.55 18.58 22.71
C PRO A 163 8.94 17.66 23.77
N ASP A 164 7.70 17.93 24.18
CA ASP A 164 6.97 17.11 25.15
C ASP A 164 6.82 15.68 24.60
N LEU A 165 7.27 14.68 25.38
CA LEU A 165 7.11 13.25 25.09
C LEU A 165 5.66 12.88 24.73
N THR A 166 4.69 13.60 25.30
CA THR A 166 3.26 13.44 25.02
C THR A 166 2.90 13.83 23.59
N ASP A 167 3.48 14.93 23.08
CA ASP A 167 3.26 15.43 21.72
C ASP A 167 3.91 14.50 20.70
N VAL A 168 5.14 14.05 20.98
CA VAL A 168 5.85 13.05 20.15
C VAL A 168 5.06 11.75 20.05
N THR A 169 4.57 11.24 21.19
CA THR A 169 3.78 10.00 21.23
C THR A 169 2.46 10.15 20.48
N SER A 170 1.80 11.30 20.62
CA SER A 170 0.56 11.59 19.90
C SER A 170 0.78 11.67 18.39
N ALA A 171 1.86 12.32 17.94
CA ALA A 171 2.25 12.39 16.53
C ALA A 171 2.52 11.00 15.94
N MET A 172 3.27 10.15 16.65
CA MET A 172 3.53 8.76 16.22
C MET A 172 2.24 7.94 16.12
N VAL A 173 1.36 8.02 17.12
CA VAL A 173 0.08 7.29 17.10
C VAL A 173 -0.75 7.73 15.91
N LEU A 174 -0.86 9.04 15.67
CA LEU A 174 -1.61 9.59 14.56
C LEU A 174 -1.02 9.19 13.20
N ALA A 175 0.30 9.20 13.05
CA ALA A 175 0.99 8.82 11.81
C ALA A 175 0.71 7.37 11.37
N VAL A 176 0.50 6.47 12.33
CA VAL A 176 0.25 5.06 12.06
C VAL A 176 -1.21 4.77 11.67
N LEU A 177 -2.16 5.64 12.03
CA LEU A 177 -3.59 5.38 11.83
C LEU A 177 -3.98 5.11 10.36
N PRO A 178 -3.53 5.88 9.35
CA PRO A 178 -3.95 5.64 7.97
C PRO A 178 -3.46 4.29 7.44
N ALA A 179 -2.20 3.94 7.72
CA ALA A 179 -1.62 2.65 7.34
C ALA A 179 -2.30 1.48 8.08
N LEU A 180 -2.60 1.64 9.37
CA LEU A 180 -3.34 0.64 10.14
C LEU A 180 -4.77 0.44 9.59
N ALA A 181 -5.46 1.53 9.26
CA ALA A 181 -6.78 1.48 8.64
C ALA A 181 -6.74 0.75 7.30
N LEU A 182 -5.72 1.01 6.48
CA LEU A 182 -5.50 0.30 5.21
C LEU A 182 -5.30 -1.20 5.45
N ALA A 183 -4.43 -1.58 6.39
CA ALA A 183 -4.17 -2.99 6.69
C ALA A 183 -5.43 -3.74 7.14
N VAL A 184 -6.21 -3.13 8.04
CA VAL A 184 -7.47 -3.71 8.53
C VAL A 184 -8.50 -3.82 7.40
N ALA A 185 -8.64 -2.78 6.57
CA ALA A 185 -9.54 -2.80 5.42
C ALA A 185 -9.13 -3.87 4.40
N ALA A 186 -7.84 -4.01 4.14
CA ALA A 186 -7.26 -4.98 3.23
C ALA A 186 -7.48 -6.43 3.72
N LEU A 187 -7.28 -6.70 5.01
CA LEU A 187 -7.55 -8.00 5.61
C LEU A 187 -9.05 -8.34 5.63
N ALA A 188 -9.91 -7.36 5.92
CA ALA A 188 -11.36 -7.53 5.83
C ALA A 188 -11.77 -7.87 4.39
N LEU A 189 -11.22 -7.16 3.41
CA LEU A 189 -11.45 -7.42 2.00
C LEU A 189 -10.94 -8.82 1.60
N ALA A 190 -9.75 -9.22 2.06
CA ALA A 190 -9.18 -10.54 1.80
C ALA A 190 -10.06 -11.66 2.33
N ALA A 191 -10.48 -11.59 3.59
CA ALA A 191 -11.37 -12.58 4.21
C ALA A 191 -12.73 -12.65 3.52
N LEU A 192 -13.28 -11.49 3.14
CA LEU A 192 -14.53 -11.38 2.40
C LEU A 192 -14.43 -12.04 1.01
N LEU A 193 -13.36 -11.78 0.28
CA LEU A 193 -13.12 -12.34 -1.05
C LEU A 193 -12.81 -13.84 -1.00
N ALA A 194 -12.05 -14.29 0.00
CA ALA A 194 -11.78 -15.70 0.25
C ALA A 194 -13.08 -16.47 0.56
N GLY A 195 -13.96 -15.88 1.38
CA GLY A 195 -15.29 -16.41 1.68
C GLY A 195 -16.21 -16.50 0.47
N ARG A 196 -15.91 -15.78 -0.62
CA ARG A 196 -16.60 -15.86 -1.92
C ARG A 196 -15.87 -16.72 -2.95
N GLY A 197 -14.85 -17.47 -2.55
CA GLY A 197 -14.07 -18.32 -3.46
C GLY A 197 -13.11 -17.57 -4.38
N ARG A 198 -12.94 -16.26 -4.21
CA ARG A 198 -12.07 -15.42 -5.06
C ARG A 198 -10.65 -15.41 -4.51
N ARG A 199 -9.98 -16.56 -4.55
CA ARG A 199 -8.66 -16.78 -3.90
C ARG A 199 -7.57 -15.84 -4.41
N LEU A 200 -7.49 -15.61 -5.73
CA LEU A 200 -6.52 -14.67 -6.31
C LEU A 200 -6.75 -13.24 -5.82
N ALA A 201 -8.00 -12.79 -5.80
CA ALA A 201 -8.33 -11.45 -5.32
C ALA A 201 -8.06 -11.31 -3.82
N ALA A 202 -8.34 -12.35 -3.04
CA ALA A 202 -8.02 -12.40 -1.62
C ALA A 202 -6.50 -12.34 -1.37
N ALA A 203 -5.69 -13.02 -2.19
CA ALA A 203 -4.23 -12.95 -2.10
C ALA A 203 -3.71 -11.53 -2.41
N GLY A 204 -4.27 -10.86 -3.43
CA GLY A 204 -3.96 -9.47 -3.71
C GLY A 204 -4.30 -8.54 -2.54
N ALA A 205 -5.49 -8.68 -1.96
CA ALA A 205 -5.87 -7.92 -0.77
C ALA A 205 -4.98 -8.22 0.46
N ALA A 206 -4.57 -9.47 0.66
CA ALA A 206 -3.63 -9.83 1.73
C ALA A 206 -2.23 -9.21 1.49
N ALA A 207 -1.77 -9.16 0.24
CA ALA A 207 -0.52 -8.48 -0.11
C ALA A 207 -0.58 -6.97 0.16
N LEU A 208 -1.73 -6.31 -0.06
CA LEU A 208 -1.92 -4.91 0.34
C LEU A 208 -1.78 -4.69 1.85
N ALA A 209 -2.19 -5.66 2.68
CA ALA A 209 -1.95 -5.56 4.11
C ALA A 209 -0.44 -5.58 4.45
N LEU A 210 0.38 -6.31 3.68
CA LEU A 210 1.84 -6.30 3.85
C LEU A 210 2.46 -4.97 3.42
N VAL A 211 1.93 -4.35 2.36
CA VAL A 211 2.32 -2.98 1.96
C VAL A 211 1.98 -1.99 3.07
N ALA A 212 0.81 -2.14 3.69
CA ALA A 212 0.40 -1.28 4.80
C ALA A 212 1.34 -1.36 6.00
N LEU A 213 1.96 -2.52 6.30
CA LEU A 213 2.99 -2.59 7.36
C LEU A 213 4.21 -1.71 7.07
N ARG A 214 4.63 -1.61 5.80
CA ARG A 214 5.72 -0.70 5.41
C ARG A 214 5.32 0.76 5.60
N LEU A 215 4.07 1.10 5.30
CA LEU A 215 3.54 2.44 5.48
C LEU A 215 3.41 2.85 6.96
N ILE A 216 3.29 1.89 7.88
CA ILE A 216 3.36 2.15 9.33
C ILE A 216 4.74 2.71 9.69
N ASP A 217 5.81 2.04 9.24
CA ASP A 217 7.18 2.49 9.53
C ASP A 217 7.49 3.82 8.81
N ALA A 218 7.08 3.97 7.55
CA ALA A 218 7.28 5.22 6.81
C ALA A 218 6.53 6.41 7.44
N GLY A 219 5.33 6.19 7.99
CA GLY A 219 4.59 7.22 8.72
C GLY A 219 5.29 7.64 10.01
N ILE A 220 5.85 6.67 10.75
CA ILE A 220 6.64 6.94 11.95
C ILE A 220 7.92 7.71 11.61
N GLU A 221 8.64 7.32 10.56
CA GLU A 221 9.87 8.00 10.11
C GLU A 221 9.61 9.45 9.66
N ALA A 222 8.40 9.76 9.19
CA ALA A 222 8.03 11.13 8.84
C ALA A 222 7.81 12.03 10.07
N VAL A 223 7.70 11.47 11.27
CA VAL A 223 7.70 12.25 12.51
C VAL A 223 9.15 12.65 12.79
N PRO A 224 9.43 13.96 12.97
CA PRO A 224 10.79 14.44 13.25
C PRO A 224 11.27 13.97 14.63
N LEU A 225 11.91 12.81 14.68
CA LEU A 225 12.55 12.23 15.87
C LEU A 225 14.07 12.48 15.85
N SER A 226 14.72 12.44 17.02
CA SER A 226 16.19 12.45 17.10
C SER A 226 16.78 11.26 16.31
N TRP A 227 17.88 11.48 15.61
CA TRP A 227 18.51 10.55 14.65
C TRP A 227 18.91 9.17 15.22
N SER A 228 18.85 9.00 16.54
CA SER A 228 19.24 7.79 17.29
C SER A 228 18.06 6.90 17.73
N VAL A 229 16.80 7.30 17.47
CA VAL A 229 15.62 6.68 18.09
C VAL A 229 14.83 5.84 17.08
N GLY A 230 14.59 4.57 17.40
CA GLY A 230 13.57 3.75 16.72
C GLY A 230 14.04 2.76 15.65
N ASP A 231 15.35 2.63 15.42
CA ASP A 231 15.91 1.72 14.40
C ASP A 231 15.94 0.25 14.85
N GLY A 232 16.01 -0.02 16.15
CA GLY A 232 16.30 -1.36 16.69
C GLY A 232 15.26 -2.45 16.41
N THR A 233 13.98 -2.07 16.21
CA THR A 233 12.86 -3.02 16.00
C THR A 233 12.06 -2.77 14.74
N ALA A 234 12.46 -1.81 13.89
CA ALA A 234 11.77 -1.62 12.62
C ALA A 234 12.05 -2.85 11.76
N LEU A 235 10.99 -3.49 11.25
CA LEU A 235 11.17 -4.60 10.31
C LEU A 235 11.93 -4.17 9.05
N PHE A 236 11.99 -2.86 8.81
CA PHE A 236 12.29 -2.24 7.54
C PHE A 236 13.27 -1.07 7.60
N ALA A 237 14.04 -0.89 8.69
CA ALA A 237 14.99 0.23 8.94
C ALA A 237 16.17 0.41 7.94
N TRP A 238 16.24 -0.35 6.85
CA TRP A 238 17.39 -0.31 5.92
C TRP A 238 17.41 0.93 4.99
N TYR A 239 16.51 1.89 5.19
CA TYR A 239 16.36 3.10 4.37
C TYR A 239 17.25 4.28 4.78
N ALA A 240 17.97 4.18 5.92
CA ALA A 240 18.87 5.24 6.40
C ALA A 240 20.11 5.50 5.51
N ILE A 241 20.27 4.76 4.41
CA ILE A 241 21.29 5.04 3.40
C ILE A 241 20.66 5.94 2.32
N THR A 242 21.05 7.22 2.30
CA THR A 242 20.62 8.19 1.29
C THR A 242 20.83 7.61 -0.12
N PRO A 243 19.77 7.43 -0.92
CA PRO A 243 19.91 6.83 -2.23
C PRO A 243 20.72 7.75 -3.15
N THR A 244 21.81 7.23 -3.70
CA THR A 244 22.52 7.88 -4.81
C THR A 244 22.17 7.17 -6.11
N THR A 245 22.27 7.87 -7.23
CA THR A 245 22.08 7.28 -8.58
C THR A 245 23.02 6.11 -8.88
N ALA A 246 24.07 5.94 -8.08
CA ALA A 246 25.04 4.86 -8.17
C ALA A 246 24.66 3.62 -7.33
N MET A 247 23.61 3.70 -6.51
CA MET A 247 23.27 2.66 -5.54
C MET A 247 21.90 2.06 -5.84
N PRO A 248 21.79 0.74 -6.04
CA PRO A 248 20.50 0.10 -6.26
C PRO A 248 19.57 0.33 -5.07
N GLN A 249 18.28 0.49 -5.33
CA GLN A 249 17.23 0.71 -4.33
C GLN A 249 16.36 -0.56 -4.17
N PRO A 250 16.88 -1.63 -3.56
CA PRO A 250 16.19 -2.92 -3.52
C PRO A 250 14.90 -2.85 -2.70
N VAL A 251 14.88 -2.04 -1.64
CA VAL A 251 13.75 -2.00 -0.71
C VAL A 251 12.57 -1.21 -1.29
N PRO A 252 12.75 0.02 -1.82
CA PRO A 252 11.69 0.70 -2.57
C PRO A 252 11.18 -0.12 -3.76
N ALA A 253 12.07 -0.75 -4.52
CA ALA A 253 11.69 -1.58 -5.66
C ALA A 253 10.87 -2.80 -5.25
N LEU A 254 11.21 -3.44 -4.12
CA LEU A 254 10.43 -4.54 -3.58
C LEU A 254 9.05 -4.08 -3.12
N THR A 255 8.95 -2.94 -2.42
CA THR A 255 7.66 -2.37 -2.01
C THR A 255 6.76 -2.14 -3.21
N VAL A 256 7.29 -1.48 -4.24
CA VAL A 256 6.58 -1.21 -5.50
C VAL A 256 6.18 -2.51 -6.21
N ALA A 257 7.09 -3.50 -6.25
CA ALA A 257 6.79 -4.79 -6.85
C ALA A 257 5.65 -5.52 -6.11
N VAL A 258 5.68 -5.51 -4.76
CA VAL A 258 4.62 -6.13 -3.93
C VAL A 258 3.30 -5.40 -4.13
N GLU A 259 3.30 -4.07 -4.15
CA GLU A 259 2.11 -3.24 -4.36
C GLU A 259 1.47 -3.49 -5.72
N LEU A 260 2.25 -3.41 -6.80
CA LEU A 260 1.73 -3.64 -8.15
C LEU A 260 1.27 -5.08 -8.35
N THR A 261 1.98 -6.05 -7.75
CA THR A 261 1.53 -7.45 -7.71
C THR A 261 0.19 -7.57 -6.98
N ALA A 262 0.02 -6.85 -5.87
CA ALA A 262 -1.22 -6.84 -5.10
C ALA A 262 -2.39 -6.32 -5.94
N TYR A 263 -2.21 -5.22 -6.68
CA TYR A 263 -3.22 -4.69 -7.62
C TYR A 263 -3.52 -5.67 -8.74
N LEU A 264 -2.50 -6.23 -9.40
CA LEU A 264 -2.66 -7.20 -10.48
C LEU A 264 -3.47 -8.40 -10.01
N LEU A 265 -3.12 -9.01 -8.88
CA LEU A 265 -3.83 -10.16 -8.30
C LEU A 265 -5.27 -9.80 -7.91
N LEU A 266 -5.46 -8.63 -7.28
CA LEU A 266 -6.75 -8.14 -6.84
C LEU A 266 -7.71 -7.93 -8.02
N PHE A 267 -7.31 -7.11 -8.99
CA PHE A 267 -8.19 -6.74 -10.10
C PHE A 267 -8.33 -7.85 -11.16
N ALA A 268 -7.29 -8.65 -11.41
CA ALA A 268 -7.41 -9.84 -12.25
C ALA A 268 -8.32 -10.89 -11.58
N GLY A 269 -8.16 -11.12 -10.28
CA GLY A 269 -9.00 -12.06 -9.53
C GLY A 269 -10.47 -11.61 -9.42
N LEU A 270 -10.73 -10.30 -9.38
CA LEU A 270 -12.09 -9.75 -9.35
C LEU A 270 -12.81 -9.87 -10.70
N THR A 271 -12.09 -9.79 -11.81
CA THR A 271 -12.70 -9.74 -13.14
C THR A 271 -12.61 -11.09 -13.88
N GLY A 272 -11.71 -12.00 -13.48
CA GLY A 272 -11.49 -13.29 -14.13
C GLY A 272 -12.36 -14.47 -13.62
N ALA A 273 -13.20 -14.26 -12.60
CA ALA A 273 -13.90 -15.33 -11.89
C ALA A 273 -14.93 -16.11 -12.72
N ASP A 274 -15.48 -15.52 -13.80
CA ASP A 274 -16.54 -16.15 -14.61
C ASP A 274 -16.04 -17.24 -15.57
N ARG A 275 -14.74 -17.57 -15.57
CA ARG A 275 -14.16 -18.66 -16.39
C ARG A 275 -14.10 -20.03 -15.70
N ALA A 276 -14.50 -20.11 -14.43
CA ALA A 276 -14.48 -21.36 -13.67
C ALA A 276 -15.85 -22.07 -13.67
N GLU A 277 -16.65 -21.91 -14.72
CA GLU A 277 -17.81 -22.77 -14.95
C GLU A 277 -17.28 -24.07 -15.61
N PRO A 278 -17.44 -25.25 -14.99
CA PRO A 278 -17.03 -26.50 -15.61
C PRO A 278 -17.80 -26.67 -16.92
N ALA A 279 -17.10 -27.04 -17.99
CA ALA A 279 -17.75 -27.46 -19.23
C ALA A 279 -18.73 -28.59 -18.88
N VAL A 280 -20.02 -28.30 -18.93
CA VAL A 280 -21.08 -29.30 -18.80
C VAL A 280 -20.83 -30.32 -19.90
N PRO A 281 -20.58 -31.61 -19.59
CA PRO A 281 -20.40 -32.61 -20.61
C PRO A 281 -21.69 -32.67 -21.44
N ALA A 282 -21.55 -32.51 -22.75
CA ALA A 282 -22.67 -32.64 -23.68
C ALA A 282 -23.36 -34.00 -23.45
N PRO A 283 -24.70 -34.05 -23.43
CA PRO A 283 -25.40 -35.33 -23.33
C PRO A 283 -25.02 -36.16 -24.55
N VAL A 284 -24.46 -37.34 -24.30
CA VAL A 284 -24.24 -38.36 -25.33
C VAL A 284 -25.63 -38.81 -25.76
N ALA A 285 -26.07 -38.41 -26.96
CA ALA A 285 -27.27 -38.95 -27.57
C ALA A 285 -26.99 -40.43 -27.90
N GLY A 286 -27.77 -41.32 -27.27
CA GLY A 286 -27.88 -42.73 -27.63
C GLY A 286 -29.09 -42.96 -28.52
#